data_AF-A0A8J6K433-F1
#
_entry.id   AF-A0A8J6K433-F1
#
_cell.length_a   1.000
_cell.length_b   1.000
_cell.length_c   1.000
_cell.angle_alpha   90.00
_cell.angle_beta   90.00
_cell.angle_gamma   90.00
#
_symmetry.space_group_name_H-M   'P 1'
#
loop_
_entity.id
_entity.type
_entity.pdbx_description
1 polymer ?
#
loop_
_entity_poly.entity_id
_entity_poly.type
_entity_poly.pdbx_seq_one_letter_code
_entity_poly.pdbx_strand_id
1 'polypeptide(L)'
;MEVYAPFFDDPKAPHGKPGEPFNGLWDYEVVESFFLNSKTTQYLEVELCPHGQHLVLLLSGVGNAFKTELPLEFAADTTSEWGKWHGTALIPWSYFPPGVNMMNSYAIHGSGIGRVYESLYPVPPQEITEGQGPNL
;
A
#
# COMPACT_ATOMS: atom_id res chain seq x y z
N MET A 1 -7.02 8.46 5.34
CA MET A 1 -5.92 8.54 4.37
C MET A 1 -6.50 8.99 3.05
N GLU A 2 -5.87 9.96 2.42
CA GLU A 2 -6.27 10.47 1.11
C GLU A 2 -5.12 10.25 0.13
N VAL A 3 -5.44 9.82 -1.09
CA VAL A 3 -4.49 9.59 -2.17
C VAL A 3 -4.86 10.47 -3.36
N TYR A 4 -3.88 11.19 -3.88
CA TYR A 4 -3.97 11.97 -5.10
C TYR A 4 -2.79 11.59 -5.98
N ALA A 5 -3.02 10.81 -7.02
CA ALA A 5 -1.94 10.21 -7.81
C ALA A 5 -2.30 10.14 -9.31
N PRO A 6 -1.30 10.03 -10.19
CA PRO A 6 -1.53 9.61 -11.57
C PRO A 6 -2.22 8.24 -11.60
N PHE A 7 -3.07 8.01 -12.60
CA PHE A 7 -3.70 6.71 -12.84
C PHE A 7 -3.06 6.07 -14.08
N PHE A 8 -2.28 5.02 -13.86
CA PHE A 8 -1.49 4.37 -14.90
C PHE A 8 -2.28 3.26 -15.62
N ASP A 9 -3.24 2.61 -14.94
CA ASP A 9 -4.01 1.46 -15.43
C ASP A 9 -3.11 0.31 -15.95
N ASP A 10 -1.94 0.17 -15.33
CA ASP A 10 -0.93 -0.86 -15.59
C ASP A 10 -0.26 -1.32 -14.28
N PRO A 11 -0.36 -2.62 -13.93
CA PRO A 11 -1.10 -3.67 -14.64
C PRO A 11 -2.61 -3.49 -14.49
N LYS A 12 -3.39 -4.28 -15.24
CA LYS A 12 -4.85 -4.27 -15.17
C LYS A 12 -5.37 -4.59 -13.78
N ALA A 13 -6.55 -4.05 -13.48
CA ALA A 13 -7.26 -4.22 -12.23
C ALA A 13 -7.19 -5.66 -11.65
N PRO A 14 -7.02 -5.80 -10.34
CA PRO A 14 -7.01 -7.10 -9.68
C PRO A 14 -8.33 -7.84 -9.85
N HIS A 15 -8.25 -9.17 -9.81
CA HIS A 15 -9.39 -10.08 -9.89
C HIS A 15 -10.19 -10.11 -8.57
N GLY A 16 -10.78 -8.98 -8.17
CA GLY A 16 -11.59 -8.83 -6.96
C GLY A 16 -12.62 -7.71 -7.13
N LYS A 17 -13.61 -7.63 -6.25
CA LYS A 17 -14.59 -6.53 -6.33
C LYS A 17 -14.05 -5.27 -5.66
N PRO A 18 -14.35 -4.08 -6.19
CA PRO A 18 -14.09 -2.82 -5.48
C PRO A 18 -14.75 -2.85 -4.08
N GLY A 19 -14.03 -2.34 -3.08
CA GLY A 19 -14.45 -2.32 -1.67
C GLY A 19 -14.18 -3.61 -0.89
N GLU A 20 -13.66 -4.66 -1.53
CA GLU A 20 -13.26 -5.91 -0.85
C GLU A 20 -11.73 -5.95 -0.64
N PRO A 21 -11.25 -6.58 0.45
CA PRO A 21 -9.84 -6.88 0.61
C PRO A 21 -9.32 -7.76 -0.53
N PHE A 22 -8.06 -7.56 -0.93
CA PHE A 22 -7.41 -8.40 -1.94
C PHE A 22 -5.95 -8.66 -1.56
N ASN A 23 -5.63 -9.91 -1.20
CA ASN A 23 -4.25 -10.32 -0.90
C ASN A 23 -3.36 -10.29 -2.17
N GLY A 24 -2.14 -9.78 -2.06
CA GLY A 24 -1.22 -9.62 -3.19
C GLY A 24 -1.46 -8.34 -4.00
N LEU A 25 -1.99 -7.28 -3.37
CA LEU A 25 -2.33 -6.03 -4.07
C LEU A 25 -1.08 -5.30 -4.58
N TRP A 26 0.08 -5.50 -3.94
CA TRP A 26 1.41 -5.07 -4.38
C TRP A 26 1.85 -5.60 -5.76
N ASP A 27 1.15 -6.58 -6.36
CA ASP A 27 1.36 -6.99 -7.75
C ASP A 27 0.69 -6.04 -8.76
N TYR A 28 -0.15 -5.11 -8.29
CA TYR A 28 -0.97 -4.20 -9.10
C TYR A 28 -0.49 -2.74 -9.02
N GLU A 29 -1.23 -1.83 -9.66
CA GLU A 29 -1.09 -0.40 -9.36
C GLU A 29 -1.62 -0.15 -7.96
N VAL A 30 -0.78 0.37 -7.07
CA VAL A 30 -1.10 0.48 -5.65
C VAL A 30 -0.32 1.60 -4.97
N VAL A 31 -0.94 2.20 -3.95
CA VAL A 31 -0.26 3.03 -2.96
C VAL A 31 -0.27 2.32 -1.62
N GLU A 32 0.88 2.26 -0.98
CA GLU A 32 1.10 1.57 0.29
C GLU A 32 1.54 2.58 1.35
N SER A 33 1.02 2.45 2.57
CA SER A 33 1.45 3.24 3.72
C SER A 33 1.72 2.35 4.93
N PHE A 34 2.87 2.56 5.56
CA PHE A 34 3.34 1.82 6.71
C PHE A 34 3.38 2.72 7.94
N PHE A 35 2.88 2.23 9.07
CA PHE A 35 2.85 2.93 10.35
C PHE A 35 3.47 2.05 11.44
N LEU A 36 4.69 2.35 11.83
CA LEU A 36 5.55 1.50 12.65
C LEU A 36 5.72 2.08 14.07
N ASN A 37 5.64 1.20 15.06
CA ASN A 37 6.28 1.41 16.36
C ASN A 37 7.67 0.75 16.35
N SER A 38 8.72 1.57 16.29
CA SER A 38 10.10 1.08 16.16
C SER A 38 10.63 0.35 17.40
N LYS A 39 9.97 0.47 18.55
CA LYS A 39 10.36 -0.23 19.79
C LYS A 39 9.79 -1.64 19.87
N THR A 40 8.56 -1.84 19.40
CA THR A 40 7.87 -3.14 19.44
C THR A 40 7.93 -3.90 18.14
N THR A 41 8.39 -3.25 17.05
CA THR A 41 8.37 -3.73 15.66
C THR A 41 6.98 -4.09 15.13
N GLN A 42 5.93 -3.65 15.81
CA GLN A 42 4.56 -3.77 15.33
C GLN A 42 4.27 -2.64 14.36
N TYR A 43 3.63 -2.98 13.24
CA TYR A 43 3.22 -2.00 12.25
C TYR A 43 1.89 -2.35 11.60
N LEU A 44 1.21 -1.29 11.18
CA LEU A 44 0.07 -1.33 10.29
C LEU A 44 0.58 -1.06 8.87
N GLU A 45 0.09 -1.85 7.93
CA GLU A 45 0.28 -1.66 6.50
C GLU A 45 -1.09 -1.52 5.83
N VAL A 46 -1.23 -0.50 4.98
CA VAL A 46 -2.46 -0.18 4.25
C VAL A 46 -2.11 0.02 2.79
N GLU A 47 -2.70 -0.79 1.93
CA GLU A 47 -2.53 -0.74 0.48
C GLU A 47 -3.86 -0.37 -0.18
N LEU A 48 -3.83 0.57 -1.12
CA LEU A 48 -5.00 1.11 -1.81
C LEU A 48 -4.79 1.08 -3.32
N CYS A 49 -5.67 0.39 -4.04
CA CYS A 49 -5.66 0.29 -5.49
C CYS A 49 -6.61 1.32 -6.11
N PRO A 50 -6.27 1.96 -7.25
CA PRO A 50 -7.17 2.87 -7.98
C PRO A 50 -8.48 2.22 -8.41
N HIS A 51 -8.53 0.88 -8.47
CA HIS A 51 -9.73 0.13 -8.82
C HIS A 51 -10.65 -0.18 -7.61
N GLY A 52 -10.28 0.28 -6.41
CA GLY A 52 -11.13 0.25 -5.22
C GLY A 52 -10.92 -0.96 -4.31
N GLN A 53 -10.04 -1.91 -4.65
CA GLN A 53 -9.60 -2.95 -3.73
C GLN A 53 -8.58 -2.38 -2.73
N HIS A 54 -8.50 -2.99 -1.56
CA HIS A 54 -7.54 -2.61 -0.53
C HIS A 54 -6.88 -3.84 0.09
N LEU A 55 -5.77 -3.65 0.79
CA LEU A 55 -5.21 -4.65 1.69
C LEU A 55 -4.82 -3.95 3.00
N VAL A 56 -5.20 -4.55 4.11
CA VAL A 56 -4.85 -4.03 5.45
C VAL A 56 -4.30 -5.17 6.28
N LEU A 57 -3.08 -4.99 6.75
CA LEU A 57 -2.32 -5.98 7.49
C LEU A 57 -1.90 -5.41 8.85
N LEU A 58 -1.94 -6.25 9.90
CA LEU A 58 -1.26 -5.98 11.16
C LEU A 58 -0.11 -6.96 11.32
N LEU A 59 1.09 -6.41 11.49
CA LEU A 59 2.34 -7.17 11.47
C LEU A 59 3.18 -6.93 12.73
N SER A 60 4.04 -7.88 13.05
CA SER A 60 5.01 -7.80 14.15
C SER A 60 6.35 -8.40 13.73
N GLY A 61 7.31 -7.54 13.42
CA GLY A 61 8.54 -7.93 12.70
C GLY A 61 8.31 -8.01 11.18
N VAL A 62 9.41 -7.95 10.42
CA VAL A 62 9.39 -7.85 8.95
C VAL A 62 8.62 -9.01 8.32
N GLY A 63 7.55 -8.68 7.58
CA GLY A 63 6.72 -9.63 6.82
C GLY A 63 5.85 -10.57 7.66
N ASN A 64 5.83 -10.42 9.00
CA ASN A 64 5.14 -11.34 9.88
C ASN A 64 3.74 -10.81 10.25
N ALA A 65 2.79 -10.99 9.32
CA ALA A 65 1.40 -10.61 9.52
C ALA A 65 0.68 -11.58 10.47
N PHE A 66 0.02 -11.05 11.50
CA PHE A 66 -0.82 -11.82 12.42
C PHE A 66 -2.32 -11.54 12.24
N LYS A 67 -2.67 -10.49 11.48
CA LYS A 67 -3.99 -10.27 10.90
C LYS A 67 -3.85 -9.75 9.48
N THR A 68 -4.67 -10.25 8.57
CA THR A 68 -4.66 -9.91 7.15
C THR A 68 -6.06 -9.56 6.69
N GLU A 69 -6.18 -8.89 5.53
CA GLU A 69 -7.44 -8.63 4.85
C GLU A 69 -8.50 -7.97 5.74
N LEU A 70 -8.06 -7.06 6.62
CA LEU A 70 -8.97 -6.35 7.52
C LEU A 70 -9.92 -5.45 6.72
N PRO A 71 -11.19 -5.31 7.14
CA PRO A 71 -12.15 -4.44 6.47
C PRO A 71 -11.72 -2.99 6.58
N LEU A 72 -11.96 -2.23 5.51
CA LEU A 72 -11.65 -0.81 5.37
C LEU A 72 -12.76 -0.13 4.59
N GLU A 73 -13.22 1.02 5.07
CA GLU A 73 -14.07 1.90 4.27
C GLU A 73 -13.16 2.66 3.29
N PHE A 74 -13.23 2.29 2.01
CA PHE A 74 -12.40 2.86 0.95
C PHE A 74 -13.23 3.18 -0.30
N ALA A 75 -12.98 4.34 -0.88
CA ALA A 75 -13.51 4.76 -2.17
C ALA A 75 -12.37 5.23 -3.07
N ALA A 76 -12.43 4.85 -4.34
CA ALA A 76 -11.52 5.29 -5.40
C ALA A 76 -12.31 5.90 -6.56
N ASP A 77 -11.81 7.00 -7.12
CA ASP A 77 -12.37 7.69 -8.27
C ASP A 77 -11.27 7.90 -9.32
N THR A 78 -11.41 7.23 -10.46
CA THR A 78 -10.52 7.33 -11.63
C THR A 78 -11.15 8.15 -12.77
N THR A 79 -12.33 8.74 -12.54
CA THR A 79 -13.19 9.28 -13.60
C THR A 79 -13.35 10.79 -13.56
N SER A 80 -13.19 11.42 -12.39
CA SER A 80 -13.37 12.87 -12.24
C SER A 80 -12.24 13.70 -12.87
N GLU A 81 -11.02 13.18 -12.93
CA GLU A 81 -9.87 13.86 -13.52
C GLU A 81 -9.07 12.91 -14.43
N TRP A 82 -8.87 13.33 -15.69
CA TRP A 82 -8.21 12.49 -16.68
C TRP A 82 -6.75 12.20 -16.30
N GLY A 83 -6.38 10.91 -16.34
CA GLY A 83 -5.02 10.45 -16.04
C GLY A 83 -4.65 10.49 -14.57
N LYS A 84 -5.63 10.66 -13.66
CA LYS A 84 -5.44 10.66 -12.21
C LYS A 84 -6.48 9.82 -11.51
N TRP A 85 -6.21 9.47 -10.26
CA TRP A 85 -7.19 8.91 -9.37
C TRP A 85 -7.12 9.53 -7.98
N HIS A 86 -8.27 9.55 -7.33
CA HIS A 86 -8.44 10.01 -5.96
C HIS A 86 -8.93 8.86 -5.09
N GLY A 87 -8.22 8.60 -3.99
CA GLY A 87 -8.57 7.58 -3.00
C GLY A 87 -8.91 8.20 -1.66
N THR A 88 -9.95 7.72 -0.98
CA THR A 88 -10.27 8.10 0.40
C THR A 88 -10.55 6.87 1.24
N ALA A 89 -9.73 6.65 2.26
CA ALA A 89 -9.85 5.53 3.19
C ALA A 89 -10.01 5.99 4.65
N LEU A 90 -10.98 5.44 5.37
CA LEU A 90 -11.16 5.63 6.82
C LEU A 90 -10.53 4.46 7.57
N ILE A 91 -9.33 4.71 8.12
CA ILE A 91 -8.57 3.70 8.86
C ILE A 91 -9.02 3.72 10.34
N PRO A 92 -9.55 2.61 10.88
CA PRO A 92 -9.90 2.53 12.30
C PRO A 92 -8.68 2.76 13.20
N TRP A 93 -8.84 3.62 14.22
CA TRP A 93 -7.78 3.86 15.22
C TRP A 93 -7.29 2.58 15.89
N SER A 94 -8.16 1.59 16.05
CA SER A 94 -7.84 0.28 16.62
C SER A 94 -6.88 -0.56 15.78
N TYR A 95 -6.62 -0.19 14.53
CA TYR A 95 -5.65 -0.88 13.67
C TYR A 95 -4.22 -0.39 13.92
N PHE A 96 -4.04 0.83 14.42
CA PHE A 96 -2.72 1.35 14.69
C PHE A 96 -2.12 0.66 15.92
N PRO A 97 -0.86 0.17 15.86
CA PRO A 97 -0.19 -0.29 17.05
C PRO A 97 0.00 0.88 18.04
N PRO A 98 -0.05 0.65 19.36
CA PRO A 98 0.19 1.71 20.33
C PRO A 98 1.55 2.35 20.11
N GLY A 99 1.62 3.68 20.04
CA GLY A 99 2.89 4.41 19.98
C GLY A 99 3.63 4.36 18.64
N VAL A 100 2.91 4.32 17.51
CA VAL A 100 3.50 4.59 16.18
C VAL A 100 4.36 5.86 16.23
N ASN A 101 5.60 5.74 15.77
CA ASN A 101 6.59 6.82 15.77
C ASN A 101 7.38 6.90 14.46
N MET A 102 7.11 6.03 13.49
CA MET A 102 7.71 6.03 12.16
C MET A 102 6.66 5.72 11.12
N MET A 103 6.84 6.24 9.91
CA MET A 103 6.01 5.90 8.75
C MET A 103 6.81 6.04 7.47
N ASN A 104 6.38 5.32 6.43
CA ASN A 104 6.75 5.59 5.05
C ASN A 104 5.56 5.30 4.13
N SER A 105 5.66 5.71 2.87
CA SER A 105 4.67 5.35 1.86
C SER A 105 5.34 5.08 0.54
N TYR A 106 4.72 4.22 -0.25
CA TYR A 106 5.22 3.74 -1.53
C TYR A 106 4.13 3.81 -2.57
N ALA A 107 4.54 3.92 -3.83
CA ALA A 107 3.67 3.75 -4.97
C ALA A 107 4.31 2.73 -5.91
N ILE A 108 3.50 1.79 -6.39
CA ILE A 108 3.94 0.75 -7.31
C ILE A 108 3.01 0.78 -8.52
N HIS A 109 3.59 0.79 -9.72
CA HIS A 109 2.86 0.81 -10.98
C HIS A 109 3.72 0.23 -12.11
N GLY A 110 3.11 0.06 -13.29
CA GLY A 110 3.76 -0.54 -14.45
C GLY A 110 3.86 -2.07 -14.36
N SER A 111 4.21 -2.70 -15.46
CA SER A 111 4.35 -4.16 -15.56
C SER A 111 5.65 -4.62 -16.23
N GLY A 112 6.09 -5.84 -15.90
CA GLY A 112 7.30 -6.45 -16.47
C GLY A 112 8.55 -5.59 -16.29
N ILE A 113 9.26 -5.29 -17.38
CA ILE A 113 10.45 -4.43 -17.37
C ILE A 113 10.14 -2.97 -17.02
N GLY A 114 8.88 -2.55 -17.13
CA GLY A 114 8.40 -1.21 -16.81
C GLY A 114 7.83 -1.07 -15.40
N ARG A 115 8.00 -2.08 -14.53
CA ARG A 115 7.57 -2.01 -13.13
C ARG A 115 8.39 -0.95 -12.39
N VAL A 116 7.71 -0.04 -11.72
CA VAL A 116 8.29 1.08 -10.98
C VAL A 116 7.90 0.98 -9.51
N TYR A 117 8.86 1.28 -8.64
CA TYR A 117 8.69 1.39 -7.19
C TYR A 117 9.15 2.77 -6.75
N GLU A 118 8.27 3.54 -6.14
CA GLU A 118 8.54 4.89 -5.64
C GLU A 118 8.36 4.90 -4.12
N SER A 119 9.07 5.80 -3.44
CA SER A 119 9.00 5.95 -1.97
C SER A 119 8.93 7.42 -1.60
N LEU A 120 8.13 7.73 -0.57
CA LEU A 120 8.01 9.08 -0.03
C LEU A 120 9.30 9.50 0.70
N TYR A 121 9.79 8.64 1.58
CA TYR A 121 11.10 8.78 2.20
C TYR A 121 12.08 7.79 1.56
N PRO A 122 13.27 8.25 1.13
CA PRO A 122 14.24 7.40 0.46
C PRO A 122 14.62 6.18 1.28
N VAL A 123 14.62 5.02 0.64
CA VAL A 123 15.24 3.82 1.20
C VAL A 123 16.77 4.04 1.22
N PRO A 124 17.46 3.92 2.37
CA PRO A 124 18.89 4.13 2.44
C PRO A 124 19.64 3.20 1.47
N PRO A 125 20.46 3.73 0.53
CA PRO A 125 21.12 2.90 -0.47
C PRO A 125 22.03 1.82 0.12
N GLN A 126 22.54 2.04 1.34
CA GLN A 126 23.39 1.07 2.04
C GLN A 126 22.62 -0.16 2.53
N GLU A 127 21.28 -0.07 2.62
CA GLU A 127 20.38 -1.16 3.00
C GLU A 127 19.86 -1.95 1.79
N ILE A 128 20.19 -1.50 0.56
CA ILE A 128 19.78 -2.14 -0.69
C ILE A 128 20.96 -2.97 -1.22
N THR A 129 20.76 -4.27 -1.37
CA THR A 129 21.72 -5.16 -2.02
C THR A 129 21.54 -5.16 -3.54
N GLU A 130 22.62 -5.38 -4.29
CA GLU A 130 22.55 -5.43 -5.75
C GLU A 130 21.61 -6.57 -6.20
N GLY A 131 20.62 -6.23 -7.03
CA GLY A 131 19.58 -7.18 -7.47
C GLY A 131 18.48 -7.45 -6.45
N GLN A 132 18.43 -6.73 -5.33
CA GLN A 132 17.34 -6.84 -4.36
C GLN A 132 16.00 -6.40 -4.99
N GLY A 133 15.04 -7.32 -5.00
CA GLY A 133 13.64 -7.03 -5.30
C GLY A 133 12.87 -6.53 -4.07
N PRO A 134 11.59 -6.15 -4.23
CA PRO A 134 10.71 -5.90 -3.09
C PRO A 134 10.61 -7.13 -2.18
N ASN A 135 10.35 -6.92 -0.89
CA ASN A 135 10.02 -8.00 0.01
C ASN A 135 8.63 -8.55 -0.39
N LEU A 136 8.53 -9.87 -0.57
CA LEU A 136 7.31 -10.59 -0.91
C LEU A 136 6.65 -11.20 0.33
#